data_AF-A0A932HUD4-F1
#
_entry.id   AF-A0A932HUD4-F1
#
_cell.length_a   1.000
_cell.length_b   1.000
_cell.length_c   1.000
_cell.angle_alpha   90.00
_cell.angle_beta   90.00
_cell.angle_gamma   90.00
#
_symmetry.space_group_name_H-M   'P 1'
#
loop_
_entity.id
_entity.type
_entity.pdbx_description
1 polymer ?
#
loop_
_entity_poly.entity_id
_entity_poly.type
_entity_poly.pdbx_seq_one_letter_code
_entity_poly.pdbx_strand_id
1 'polypeptide(L)'
;MKRTILTSLVLLFTVLFVQGCTNNTNLTEPEQQQEAALVADMSLAFIVASDSLDLTPEQREKLEAALKQFRQDVEAAMKAYKNGEMTREELRTRVTELESRLDAEVQAILTPEQYERWKNHQREIKNHGGVPYPLVLPLDRLARLLELTPEQVAQARILVHNAQLALRHAVETIHEREKLKEAIESIFNRTDARFQSLLTREQLVKYKEIKNHRTQPKAPYPLPASLEQLARLLSLTPDQLEKTKAIVRGAEAALKHAVETQTDREELRTTVENILKRAEAAFRSILTPEQQRLYEQWKHRGKGRG
;
A
#
# COMPACT_ATOMS: atom_id res chain seq x y z
N MET A 1 72.84 10.81 46.27
CA MET A 1 72.23 10.56 44.94
C MET A 1 70.74 10.32 45.13
N LYS A 2 69.89 11.07 44.39
CA LYS A 2 68.44 10.85 44.10
C LYS A 2 67.48 10.82 45.32
N ARG A 3 66.99 11.99 45.74
CA ARG A 3 65.70 12.66 45.38
C ARG A 3 64.51 12.34 46.32
N THR A 4 64.51 13.10 47.41
CA THR A 4 63.44 13.82 48.11
C THR A 4 62.16 14.19 47.32
N ILE A 5 60.97 13.95 47.89
CA ILE A 5 59.98 14.95 48.41
C ILE A 5 58.51 14.43 48.40
N LEU A 6 57.88 14.72 49.54
CA LEU A 6 56.49 14.54 49.97
C LEU A 6 55.56 15.64 49.42
N THR A 7 54.24 15.43 49.57
CA THR A 7 53.12 16.42 49.63
C THR A 7 52.47 16.99 48.34
N SER A 8 51.15 16.69 48.23
CA SER A 8 50.01 17.54 47.83
C SER A 8 49.91 18.12 46.41
N LEU A 9 48.82 17.83 45.67
CA LEU A 9 47.79 18.80 45.21
C LEU A 9 46.76 18.15 44.25
N VAL A 10 45.51 18.58 44.42
CA VAL A 10 44.31 18.41 43.59
C VAL A 10 44.47 19.07 42.21
N LEU A 11 44.07 18.41 41.09
CA LEU A 11 43.20 18.95 40.01
C LEU A 11 43.09 18.07 38.74
N LEU A 12 41.88 18.12 38.15
CA LEU A 12 41.53 18.05 36.71
C LEU A 12 41.25 16.67 36.05
N PHE A 13 39.97 16.34 35.87
CA PHE A 13 39.39 16.24 34.53
C PHE A 13 37.85 16.39 34.56
N THR A 14 37.37 17.48 33.95
CA THR A 14 35.98 17.82 33.69
C THR A 14 35.59 17.37 32.27
N VAL A 15 34.43 16.72 32.16
CA VAL A 15 33.39 16.86 31.12
C VAL A 15 33.83 16.84 29.64
N LEU A 16 33.35 15.84 28.91
CA LEU A 16 32.54 16.03 27.70
C LEU A 16 31.44 14.95 27.64
N PHE A 17 30.23 15.33 28.06
CA PHE A 17 29.00 14.62 27.72
C PHE A 17 28.62 15.02 26.28
N VAL A 18 28.42 14.02 25.43
CA VAL A 18 27.90 14.17 24.07
C VAL A 18 26.39 14.42 24.17
N GLN A 19 25.95 15.63 23.83
CA GLN A 19 24.60 15.89 23.35
C GLN A 19 24.68 16.26 21.87
N GLY A 20 23.86 15.63 21.02
CA GLY A 20 23.66 16.10 19.65
C GLY A 20 23.44 15.02 18.59
N CYS A 21 22.50 14.08 18.80
CA CYS A 21 21.78 13.47 17.68
C CYS A 21 20.33 13.91 17.81
N THR A 22 19.99 14.98 17.08
CA THR A 22 18.63 15.48 16.96
C THR A 22 17.77 14.47 16.19
N ASN A 23 16.63 14.11 16.79
CA ASN A 23 15.52 13.40 16.19
C ASN A 23 15.19 13.94 14.80
N ASN A 24 15.43 13.15 13.76
CA ASN A 24 14.91 13.41 12.42
C ASN A 24 13.95 12.28 12.05
N THR A 25 12.73 12.36 12.57
CA THR A 25 11.61 11.45 12.29
C THR A 25 10.90 11.84 10.99
N ASN A 26 11.64 11.82 9.88
CA ASN A 26 11.03 11.85 8.54
C ASN A 26 11.23 10.48 7.90
N LEU A 27 10.30 9.57 8.16
CA LEU A 27 10.10 8.39 7.31
C LEU A 27 9.77 8.85 5.89
N THR A 28 10.24 8.10 4.90
CA THR A 28 9.86 8.33 3.51
C THR A 28 8.40 7.90 3.31
N GLU A 29 7.64 8.70 2.56
CA GLU A 29 6.25 8.46 2.17
C GLU A 29 5.92 7.01 1.72
N PRO A 30 6.80 6.26 1.02
CA PRO A 30 6.57 4.84 0.71
C PRO A 30 6.48 3.91 1.93
N GLU A 31 7.24 4.14 3.00
CA GLU A 31 7.17 3.28 4.21
C GLU A 31 5.85 3.48 4.96
N GLN A 32 5.34 4.71 4.97
CA GLN A 32 4.05 5.05 5.58
C GLN A 32 2.85 4.45 4.82
N GLN A 33 2.95 4.35 3.50
CA GLN A 33 1.95 3.70 2.65
C GLN A 33 1.96 2.17 2.82
N GLN A 34 3.14 1.59 3.04
CA GLN A 34 3.30 0.15 3.22
C GLN A 34 2.72 -0.32 4.57
N GLU A 35 2.87 0.46 5.65
CA GLU A 35 2.28 0.14 6.95
C GLU A 35 0.75 0.35 7.00
N ALA A 36 0.22 1.38 6.32
CA ALA A 36 -1.23 1.55 6.18
C ALA A 36 -1.88 0.46 5.32
N ALA A 37 -1.17 -0.02 4.29
CA ALA A 37 -1.61 -1.16 3.47
C ALA A 37 -1.69 -2.44 4.30
N LEU A 38 -0.75 -2.67 5.24
CA LEU A 38 -0.75 -3.84 6.12
C LEU A 38 -2.04 -3.96 6.96
N VAL A 39 -2.50 -2.84 7.54
CA VAL A 39 -3.72 -2.79 8.36
C VAL A 39 -4.98 -3.04 7.51
N ALA A 40 -5.01 -2.53 6.29
CA ALA A 40 -6.10 -2.78 5.35
C ALA A 40 -6.14 -4.25 4.88
N ASP A 41 -4.98 -4.84 4.61
CA ASP A 41 -4.83 -6.20 4.08
C ASP A 41 -5.25 -7.27 5.10
N MET A 42 -4.96 -7.05 6.39
CA MET A 42 -5.44 -7.93 7.48
C MET A 42 -6.97 -8.00 7.57
N SER A 43 -7.67 -6.89 7.33
CA SER A 43 -9.14 -6.87 7.36
C SER A 43 -9.78 -7.60 6.18
N LEU A 44 -9.10 -7.60 5.02
CA LEU A 44 -9.60 -8.23 3.79
C LEU A 44 -9.41 -9.76 3.85
N ALA A 45 -8.24 -10.20 4.32
CA ALA A 45 -7.96 -11.60 4.63
C ALA A 45 -9.01 -12.20 5.58
N PHE A 46 -9.46 -11.40 6.55
CA PHE A 46 -10.48 -11.83 7.50
C PHE A 46 -11.84 -12.11 6.84
N ILE A 47 -12.32 -11.19 5.99
CA ILE A 47 -13.62 -11.34 5.33
C ILE A 47 -13.63 -12.60 4.46
N VAL A 48 -12.53 -12.87 3.76
CA VAL A 48 -12.36 -14.07 2.93
C VAL A 48 -12.34 -15.36 3.77
N ALA A 49 -11.76 -15.31 4.98
CA ALA A 49 -11.78 -16.44 5.91
C ALA A 49 -13.18 -16.70 6.48
N SER A 50 -13.97 -15.65 6.77
CA SER A 50 -15.27 -15.77 7.46
C SER A 50 -16.30 -16.63 6.72
N ASP A 51 -16.29 -16.60 5.38
CA ASP A 51 -17.20 -17.41 4.57
C ASP A 51 -16.80 -18.91 4.53
N SER A 52 -15.55 -19.24 4.89
CA SER A 52 -15.03 -20.62 4.93
C SER A 52 -15.13 -21.30 6.30
N LEU A 53 -15.53 -20.56 7.35
CA LEU A 53 -15.55 -21.02 8.73
C LEU A 53 -16.93 -21.49 9.21
N ASP A 54 -17.94 -21.42 8.34
CA ASP A 54 -19.33 -21.81 8.65
C ASP A 54 -19.86 -21.11 9.93
N LEU A 55 -19.58 -19.82 10.07
CA LEU A 55 -19.91 -19.06 11.28
C LEU A 55 -21.42 -18.93 11.49
N THR A 56 -21.87 -19.10 12.73
CA THR A 56 -23.25 -18.76 13.09
C THR A 56 -23.47 -17.24 13.01
N PRO A 57 -24.73 -16.76 12.89
CA PRO A 57 -25.01 -15.32 12.88
C PRO A 57 -24.43 -14.59 14.10
N GLU A 58 -24.53 -15.19 15.29
CA GLU A 58 -23.99 -14.62 16.53
C GLU A 58 -22.45 -14.58 16.54
N GLN A 59 -21.79 -15.65 16.07
CA GLN A 59 -20.33 -15.65 15.92
C GLN A 59 -19.88 -14.56 14.96
N ARG A 60 -20.57 -14.42 13.82
CA ARG A 60 -20.27 -13.39 12.81
C ARG A 60 -20.37 -11.98 13.39
N GLU A 61 -21.43 -11.69 14.15
CA GLU A 61 -21.61 -10.38 14.80
C GLU A 61 -20.51 -10.07 15.82
N LYS A 62 -20.21 -11.02 16.73
CA LYS A 62 -19.16 -10.85 17.75
C LYS A 62 -17.79 -10.64 17.12
N LEU A 63 -17.51 -11.37 16.04
CA LEU A 63 -16.23 -11.34 15.35
C LEU A 63 -16.06 -10.06 14.53
N GLU A 64 -17.12 -9.57 13.89
CA GLU A 64 -17.14 -8.26 13.24
C GLU A 64 -16.87 -7.13 14.25
N ALA A 65 -17.48 -7.21 15.44
CA ALA A 65 -17.25 -6.26 16.53
C ALA A 65 -15.78 -6.28 17.01
N ALA A 66 -15.22 -7.47 17.27
CA ALA A 66 -13.82 -7.63 17.69
C ALA A 66 -12.84 -7.02 16.66
N LEU A 67 -13.08 -7.25 15.37
CA LEU A 67 -12.23 -6.71 14.29
C LEU A 67 -12.42 -5.22 14.07
N LYS A 68 -13.64 -4.71 14.24
CA LYS A 68 -13.89 -3.27 14.21
C LYS A 68 -13.11 -2.59 15.33
N GLN A 69 -13.13 -3.14 16.53
CA GLN A 69 -12.37 -2.63 17.67
C GLN A 69 -10.86 -2.71 17.43
N PHE A 70 -10.35 -3.86 16.97
CA PHE A 70 -8.93 -4.02 16.61
C PHE A 70 -8.48 -2.97 15.59
N ARG A 71 -9.27 -2.73 14.53
CA ARG A 71 -8.97 -1.69 13.53
C ARG A 71 -8.88 -0.30 14.14
N GLN A 72 -9.85 0.06 15.00
CA GLN A 72 -9.86 1.36 15.68
C GLN A 72 -8.63 1.53 16.58
N ASP A 73 -8.24 0.49 17.30
CA ASP A 73 -7.09 0.55 18.21
C ASP A 73 -5.76 0.61 17.47
N VAL A 74 -5.62 -0.11 16.35
CA VAL A 74 -4.45 0.00 15.47
C VAL A 74 -4.39 1.39 14.83
N GLU A 75 -5.51 1.93 14.34
CA GLU A 75 -5.58 3.29 13.79
C GLU A 75 -5.16 4.34 14.84
N ALA A 76 -5.63 4.20 16.08
CA ALA A 76 -5.24 5.08 17.18
C ALA A 76 -3.73 4.99 17.48
N ALA A 77 -3.16 3.78 17.54
CA ALA A 77 -1.72 3.58 17.73
C ALA A 77 -0.90 4.20 16.60
N MET A 78 -1.33 4.00 15.34
CA MET A 78 -0.69 4.59 14.17
C MET A 78 -0.77 6.12 14.17
N LYS A 79 -1.88 6.69 14.63
CA LYS A 79 -2.04 8.14 14.78
C LYS A 79 -1.10 8.71 15.84
N ALA A 80 -1.01 8.06 17.01
CA ALA A 80 -0.07 8.45 18.07
C ALA A 80 1.38 8.42 17.57
N TYR A 81 1.76 7.37 16.84
CA TYR A 81 3.07 7.28 16.19
C TYR A 81 3.33 8.44 15.22
N LYS A 82 2.38 8.73 14.32
CA LYS A 82 2.50 9.83 13.35
C LYS A 82 2.61 11.21 14.01
N ASN A 83 1.97 11.39 15.15
CA ASN A 83 2.04 12.62 15.94
C ASN A 83 3.35 12.74 16.75
N GLY A 84 4.20 11.71 16.76
CA GLY A 84 5.42 11.66 17.59
C GLY A 84 5.14 11.42 19.07
N GLU A 85 3.91 10.99 19.42
CA GLU A 85 3.52 10.62 20.80
C GLU A 85 4.04 9.23 21.19
N MET A 86 4.45 8.43 20.19
CA MET A 86 4.93 7.06 20.36
C MET A 86 6.13 6.82 19.44
N THR A 87 7.13 6.09 19.93
CA THR A 87 8.27 5.60 19.14
C THR A 87 7.89 4.41 18.26
N ARG A 88 8.77 4.01 17.34
CA ARG A 88 8.52 2.87 16.46
C ARG A 88 8.52 1.55 17.23
N GLU A 89 9.42 1.41 18.20
CA GLU A 89 9.52 0.24 19.07
C GLU A 89 8.26 0.08 19.93
N GLU A 90 7.74 1.18 20.47
CA GLU A 90 6.47 1.21 21.20
C GLU A 90 5.29 0.85 20.29
N LEU A 91 5.27 1.37 19.04
CA LEU A 91 4.24 1.01 18.06
C LEU A 91 4.25 -0.49 17.76
N ARG A 92 5.41 -1.09 17.51
CA ARG A 92 5.55 -2.53 17.24
C ARG A 92 5.06 -3.36 18.42
N THR A 93 5.45 -2.98 19.63
CA THR A 93 4.99 -3.62 20.87
C THR A 93 3.48 -3.51 20.98
N ARG A 94 2.93 -2.32 20.75
CA ARG A 94 1.49 -2.06 20.83
C ARG A 94 0.70 -2.88 19.82
N VAL A 95 1.14 -2.94 18.56
CA VAL A 95 0.48 -3.75 17.53
C VAL A 95 0.52 -5.23 17.89
N THR A 96 1.66 -5.74 18.40
CA THR A 96 1.78 -7.14 18.84
C THR A 96 0.81 -7.48 19.97
N GLU A 97 0.64 -6.57 20.94
CA GLU A 97 -0.36 -6.72 22.02
C GLU A 97 -1.79 -6.75 21.46
N LEU A 98 -2.10 -5.84 20.52
CA LEU A 98 -3.41 -5.77 19.88
C LEU A 98 -3.72 -7.05 19.08
N GLU A 99 -2.73 -7.60 18.37
CA GLU A 99 -2.85 -8.86 17.64
C GLU A 99 -3.11 -10.03 18.58
N SER A 100 -2.38 -10.08 19.70
CA SER A 100 -2.52 -11.13 20.72
C SER A 100 -3.90 -11.08 21.40
N ARG A 101 -4.40 -9.88 21.66
CA ARG A 101 -5.74 -9.68 22.21
C ARG A 101 -6.83 -10.10 21.21
N LEU A 102 -6.68 -9.73 19.93
CA LEU A 102 -7.61 -10.15 18.89
C LEU A 102 -7.61 -11.69 18.73
N ASP A 103 -6.44 -12.34 18.75
CA ASP A 103 -6.30 -13.80 18.70
C ASP A 103 -7.09 -14.48 19.82
N ALA A 104 -6.96 -13.98 21.05
CA ALA A 104 -7.72 -14.48 22.21
C ALA A 104 -9.23 -14.24 22.09
N GLU A 105 -9.67 -13.07 21.60
CA GLU A 105 -11.09 -12.78 21.37
C GLU A 105 -11.67 -13.71 20.29
N VAL A 106 -10.95 -13.92 19.19
CA VAL A 106 -11.34 -14.83 18.10
C VAL A 106 -11.44 -16.26 18.64
N GLN A 107 -10.47 -16.71 19.43
CA GLN A 107 -10.49 -18.03 20.06
C GLN A 107 -11.71 -18.24 20.97
N ALA A 108 -12.15 -17.20 21.68
CA ALA A 108 -13.32 -17.25 22.55
C ALA A 108 -14.66 -17.29 21.78
N ILE A 109 -14.68 -16.77 20.54
CA ILE A 109 -15.89 -16.72 19.69
C ILE A 109 -16.05 -18.01 18.86
N LEU A 110 -14.94 -18.54 18.35
CA LEU A 110 -14.93 -19.69 17.45
C LEU A 110 -14.92 -21.02 18.22
N THR A 111 -15.46 -22.08 17.61
CA THR A 111 -15.20 -23.44 18.14
C THR A 111 -13.71 -23.78 17.96
N PRO A 112 -13.16 -24.75 18.71
CA PRO A 112 -11.77 -25.19 18.53
C PRO A 112 -11.42 -25.54 17.08
N GLU A 113 -12.33 -26.18 16.35
CA GLU A 113 -12.13 -26.58 14.94
C GLU A 113 -12.15 -25.37 14.00
N GLN A 114 -13.08 -24.42 14.22
CA GLN A 114 -13.13 -23.17 13.47
C GLN A 114 -11.88 -22.33 13.73
N TYR A 115 -11.40 -22.28 14.97
CA TYR A 115 -10.20 -21.56 15.34
C TYR A 115 -8.95 -22.13 14.67
N GLU A 116 -8.79 -23.45 14.64
CA GLU A 116 -7.66 -24.05 13.90
C GLU A 116 -7.74 -23.77 12.39
N ARG A 117 -8.93 -23.84 11.77
CA ARG A 117 -9.09 -23.43 10.36
C ARG A 117 -8.67 -21.98 10.14
N TRP A 118 -9.05 -21.09 11.06
CA TRP A 118 -8.64 -19.69 11.02
C TRP A 118 -7.13 -19.50 11.17
N LYS A 119 -6.47 -20.19 12.12
CA LYS A 119 -5.00 -20.16 12.28
C LYS A 119 -4.27 -20.71 11.06
N ASN A 120 -4.77 -21.78 10.45
CA ASN A 120 -4.22 -22.30 9.20
C ASN A 120 -4.27 -21.26 8.08
N HIS A 121 -5.41 -20.59 7.92
CA HIS A 121 -5.55 -19.53 6.93
C HIS A 121 -4.57 -18.37 7.17
N GLN A 122 -4.39 -17.95 8.43
CA GLN A 122 -3.38 -16.94 8.78
C GLN A 122 -1.96 -17.39 8.41
N ARG A 123 -1.61 -18.65 8.70
CA ARG A 123 -0.29 -19.22 8.35
C ARG A 123 -0.07 -19.23 6.85
N GLU A 124 -1.08 -19.62 6.07
CA GLU A 124 -1.03 -19.59 4.61
C GLU A 124 -0.76 -18.18 4.08
N ILE A 125 -1.50 -17.17 4.54
CA ILE A 125 -1.29 -15.77 4.12
C ILE A 125 0.13 -15.31 4.45
N LYS A 126 0.65 -15.66 5.64
CA LYS A 126 2.01 -15.31 6.06
C LYS A 126 3.07 -16.01 5.20
N ASN A 127 2.88 -17.28 4.89
CA ASN A 127 3.81 -18.09 4.10
C ASN A 127 3.83 -17.69 2.62
N HIS A 128 2.72 -17.16 2.09
CA HIS A 128 2.61 -16.73 0.69
C HIS A 128 2.92 -15.24 0.47
N GLY A 129 3.42 -14.52 1.49
CA GLY A 129 3.95 -13.16 1.36
C GLY A 129 2.89 -12.04 1.37
N GLY A 130 1.79 -12.23 2.12
CA GLY A 130 0.63 -11.34 2.07
C GLY A 130 -0.42 -11.86 1.09
N VAL A 131 -1.61 -11.25 1.07
CA VAL A 131 -2.75 -11.77 0.30
C VAL A 131 -2.33 -11.89 -1.19
N PRO A 132 -2.29 -13.10 -1.77
CA PRO A 132 -1.82 -13.27 -3.14
C PRO A 132 -2.84 -12.62 -4.07
N TYR A 133 -2.41 -11.48 -4.60
CA TYR A 133 -2.96 -10.71 -5.70
C TYR A 133 -4.29 -9.95 -5.45
N PRO A 134 -4.27 -8.60 -5.60
CA PRO A 134 -5.49 -7.81 -5.72
C PRO A 134 -6.04 -7.95 -7.15
N LEU A 135 -6.60 -9.12 -7.50
CA LEU A 135 -7.07 -9.39 -8.86
C LEU A 135 -8.45 -8.83 -9.19
N VAL A 136 -9.08 -8.18 -8.23
CA VAL A 136 -10.33 -7.46 -8.44
C VAL A 136 -10.17 -6.15 -7.67
N LEU A 137 -10.55 -5.00 -8.27
CA LEU A 137 -10.86 -3.80 -7.47
C LEU A 137 -11.63 -4.29 -6.25
N PRO A 138 -11.32 -3.78 -5.04
CA PRO A 138 -12.03 -4.20 -3.83
C PRO A 138 -13.51 -4.29 -4.16
N LEU A 139 -14.12 -5.47 -3.99
CA LEU A 139 -15.48 -5.72 -4.47
C LEU A 139 -16.44 -4.64 -3.96
N ASP A 140 -16.18 -4.12 -2.76
CA ASP A 140 -16.92 -3.00 -2.16
C ASP A 140 -16.86 -1.71 -3.00
N ARG A 141 -15.72 -1.41 -3.63
CA ARG A 141 -15.60 -0.28 -4.55
C ARG A 141 -16.39 -0.53 -5.84
N LEU A 142 -16.31 -1.74 -6.41
CA LEU A 142 -17.12 -2.08 -7.58
C LEU A 142 -18.62 -2.07 -7.26
N ALA A 143 -19.00 -2.56 -6.08
CA ALA A 143 -20.37 -2.57 -5.61
C ALA A 143 -20.95 -1.17 -5.52
N ARG A 144 -20.20 -0.22 -4.95
CA ARG A 144 -20.60 1.20 -4.92
C ARG A 144 -20.66 1.81 -6.31
N LEU A 145 -19.66 1.56 -7.16
CA LEU A 145 -19.61 2.14 -8.50
C LEU A 145 -20.73 1.60 -9.40
N LEU A 146 -21.08 0.33 -9.28
CA LEU A 146 -22.12 -0.32 -10.08
C LEU A 146 -23.48 -0.31 -9.40
N GLU A 147 -23.59 0.25 -8.19
CA GLU A 147 -24.82 0.24 -7.39
C GLU A 147 -25.42 -1.18 -7.30
N LEU A 148 -24.57 -2.15 -6.97
CA LEU A 148 -24.99 -3.55 -6.86
C LEU A 148 -25.98 -3.74 -5.71
N THR A 149 -27.01 -4.55 -5.92
CA THR A 149 -27.94 -4.94 -4.84
C THR A 149 -27.23 -5.83 -3.81
N PRO A 150 -27.74 -5.93 -2.57
CA PRO A 150 -27.18 -6.83 -1.55
C PRO A 150 -27.03 -8.28 -2.05
N GLU A 151 -27.98 -8.78 -2.82
CA GLU A 151 -27.96 -10.13 -3.40
C GLU A 151 -26.85 -10.27 -4.45
N GLN A 152 -26.71 -9.29 -5.35
CA GLN A 152 -25.63 -9.25 -6.33
C GLN A 152 -24.25 -9.21 -5.64
N VAL A 153 -24.12 -8.44 -4.55
CA VAL A 153 -22.88 -8.38 -3.76
C VAL A 153 -22.57 -9.74 -3.14
N ALA A 154 -23.55 -10.42 -2.54
CA ALA A 154 -23.35 -11.75 -1.97
C ALA A 154 -22.90 -12.77 -3.04
N GLN A 155 -23.55 -12.79 -4.20
CA GLN A 155 -23.17 -13.66 -5.32
C GLN A 155 -21.78 -13.32 -5.86
N ALA A 156 -21.45 -12.04 -5.97
CA ALA A 156 -20.13 -11.61 -6.40
C ALA A 156 -19.03 -12.00 -5.40
N ARG A 157 -19.29 -11.97 -4.09
CA ARG A 157 -18.33 -12.45 -3.06
C ARG A 157 -18.00 -13.92 -3.26
N ILE A 158 -19.02 -14.75 -3.47
CA ILE A 158 -18.83 -16.19 -3.76
C ILE A 158 -18.02 -16.39 -5.04
N LEU A 159 -18.28 -15.63 -6.11
CA LEU A 159 -17.51 -15.70 -7.35
C LEU A 159 -16.03 -15.34 -7.14
N VAL A 160 -15.76 -14.25 -6.43
CA VAL A 160 -14.39 -13.79 -6.14
C VAL A 160 -13.66 -14.80 -5.26
N HIS A 161 -14.30 -15.33 -4.22
CA HIS A 161 -13.72 -16.35 -3.35
C HIS A 161 -13.33 -17.60 -4.13
N ASN A 162 -14.23 -18.11 -4.98
CA ASN A 162 -13.94 -19.27 -5.82
C ASN A 162 -12.79 -19.02 -6.81
N ALA A 163 -12.70 -17.81 -7.36
CA ALA A 163 -11.58 -17.44 -8.22
C ALA A 163 -10.26 -17.42 -7.47
N GLN A 164 -10.25 -16.90 -6.23
CA GLN A 164 -9.07 -16.90 -5.35
C GLN A 164 -8.61 -18.32 -5.03
N LEU A 165 -9.53 -19.23 -4.69
CA LEU A 165 -9.20 -20.65 -4.47
C LEU A 165 -8.60 -21.30 -5.72
N ALA A 166 -9.19 -21.05 -6.90
CA ALA A 166 -8.68 -21.59 -8.16
C ALA A 166 -7.29 -21.04 -8.50
N LEU A 167 -7.04 -19.76 -8.25
CA LEU A 167 -5.72 -19.13 -8.46
C LEU A 167 -4.67 -19.74 -7.54
N ARG A 168 -5.00 -19.91 -6.25
CA ARG A 168 -4.12 -20.55 -5.28
C ARG A 168 -3.74 -21.95 -5.74
N HIS A 169 -4.74 -22.77 -6.05
CA HIS A 169 -4.51 -24.13 -6.54
C HIS A 169 -3.64 -24.15 -7.81
N ALA A 170 -3.89 -23.24 -8.77
CA ALA A 170 -3.09 -23.15 -9.99
C ALA A 170 -1.62 -22.82 -9.70
N VAL A 171 -1.36 -21.86 -8.80
CA VAL A 171 0.00 -21.48 -8.38
C VAL A 171 0.72 -22.62 -7.65
N GLU A 172 0.01 -23.38 -6.82
CA GLU A 172 0.59 -24.50 -6.06
C GLU A 172 0.90 -25.72 -6.94
N THR A 173 0.08 -25.98 -7.96
CA THR A 173 0.16 -27.21 -8.75
C THR A 173 0.90 -27.05 -10.07
N ILE A 174 0.87 -25.86 -10.68
CA ILE A 174 1.42 -25.60 -12.01
C ILE A 174 2.78 -24.92 -11.89
N HIS A 175 3.83 -25.72 -12.07
CA HIS A 175 5.23 -25.27 -11.96
C HIS A 175 5.77 -24.67 -13.27
N GLU A 176 5.11 -24.96 -14.39
CA GLU A 176 5.49 -24.44 -15.71
C GLU A 176 4.86 -23.06 -15.94
N ARG A 177 5.70 -22.04 -16.14
CA ARG A 177 5.28 -20.64 -16.20
C ARG A 177 4.21 -20.34 -17.25
N GLU A 178 4.35 -20.86 -18.47
CA GLU A 178 3.39 -20.58 -19.54
C GLU A 178 2.02 -21.22 -19.25
N LYS A 179 2.01 -22.47 -18.76
CA LYS A 179 0.78 -23.13 -18.32
C LYS A 179 0.12 -22.43 -17.14
N LEU A 180 0.92 -21.90 -16.20
CA LEU A 180 0.39 -21.13 -15.08
C LEU A 180 -0.30 -19.85 -15.58
N LYS A 181 0.33 -19.15 -16.53
CA LYS A 181 -0.24 -17.95 -17.15
C LYS A 181 -1.57 -18.26 -17.85
N GLU A 182 -1.63 -19.32 -18.64
CA GLU A 182 -2.87 -19.77 -19.31
C GLU A 182 -3.97 -20.12 -18.29
N ALA A 183 -3.62 -20.82 -17.20
CA ALA A 183 -4.56 -21.18 -16.14
C ALA A 183 -5.13 -19.94 -15.44
N ILE A 184 -4.26 -18.98 -15.09
CA ILE A 184 -4.64 -17.70 -14.48
C ILE A 184 -5.58 -16.92 -15.40
N GLU A 185 -5.23 -16.80 -16.70
CA GLU A 185 -6.07 -16.12 -17.69
C GLU A 185 -7.45 -16.78 -17.83
N SER A 186 -7.50 -18.11 -17.87
CA SER A 186 -8.75 -18.88 -17.88
C SER A 186 -9.62 -18.62 -16.65
N ILE A 187 -9.01 -18.53 -15.46
CA ILE A 187 -9.72 -18.22 -14.22
C ILE A 187 -10.31 -16.81 -14.28
N PHE A 188 -9.57 -15.80 -14.76
CA PHE A 188 -10.10 -14.45 -14.91
C PHE A 188 -11.23 -14.37 -15.91
N ASN A 189 -11.05 -14.93 -17.10
CA ASN A 189 -12.07 -14.86 -18.15
C ASN A 189 -13.38 -15.52 -17.69
N ARG A 190 -13.29 -16.64 -16.98
CA ARG A 190 -14.47 -17.32 -16.41
C ARG A 190 -15.13 -16.51 -15.29
N THR A 191 -14.33 -15.94 -14.40
CA THR A 191 -14.83 -15.12 -13.29
C THR A 191 -15.50 -13.85 -13.80
N ASP A 192 -14.89 -13.19 -14.79
CA ASP A 192 -15.41 -12.01 -15.46
C ASP A 192 -16.74 -12.30 -16.17
N ALA A 193 -16.82 -13.39 -16.94
CA ALA A 193 -18.05 -13.79 -17.60
C ALA A 193 -19.20 -14.05 -16.60
N ARG A 194 -18.91 -14.76 -15.50
CA ARG A 194 -19.89 -14.99 -14.43
C ARG A 194 -20.30 -13.69 -13.74
N PHE A 195 -19.34 -12.82 -13.43
CA PHE A 195 -19.64 -11.52 -12.83
C PHE A 195 -20.53 -10.67 -13.75
N GLN A 196 -20.23 -10.61 -15.05
CA GLN A 196 -21.07 -9.91 -16.04
C GLN A 196 -22.51 -10.45 -16.07
N SER A 197 -22.70 -11.75 -15.87
CA SER A 197 -24.04 -12.36 -15.84
C SER A 197 -24.87 -11.96 -14.60
N LEU A 198 -24.22 -11.46 -13.55
CA LEU A 198 -24.92 -10.93 -12.37
C LEU A 198 -25.45 -9.52 -12.57
N LEU A 199 -24.95 -8.80 -13.58
CA LEU A 199 -25.22 -7.37 -13.77
C LEU A 199 -26.47 -7.15 -14.61
N THR A 200 -27.20 -6.07 -14.30
CA THR A 200 -28.21 -5.54 -15.22
C THR A 200 -27.55 -5.00 -16.49
N ARG A 201 -28.36 -4.75 -17.53
CA ARG A 201 -27.86 -4.18 -18.78
C ARG A 201 -27.14 -2.85 -18.58
N GLU A 202 -27.67 -1.98 -17.72
CA GLU A 202 -27.08 -0.68 -17.39
C GLU A 202 -25.77 -0.83 -16.61
N GLN A 203 -25.78 -1.68 -15.57
CA GLN A 203 -24.58 -1.99 -14.79
C GLN A 203 -23.47 -2.60 -15.67
N LEU A 204 -23.82 -3.44 -16.64
CA LEU A 204 -22.87 -4.05 -17.56
C LEU A 204 -22.17 -3.02 -18.45
N VAL A 205 -22.89 -1.98 -18.92
CA VAL A 205 -22.28 -0.87 -19.67
C VAL A 205 -21.27 -0.14 -18.80
N LYS A 206 -21.67 0.27 -17.59
CA LYS A 206 -20.78 0.94 -16.61
C LYS A 206 -19.59 0.07 -16.22
N TYR A 207 -19.79 -1.24 -16.09
CA TYR A 207 -18.73 -2.20 -15.80
C TYR A 207 -17.71 -2.28 -16.95
N LYS A 208 -18.17 -2.31 -18.21
CA LYS A 208 -17.30 -2.28 -19.38
C LYS A 208 -16.53 -0.97 -19.48
N GLU A 209 -17.16 0.16 -19.19
CA GLU A 209 -16.47 1.45 -19.09
C GLU A 209 -15.38 1.40 -18.01
N ILE A 210 -15.72 1.00 -16.77
CA ILE A 210 -14.75 0.85 -15.67
C ILE A 210 -13.60 -0.09 -16.06
N LYS A 211 -13.89 -1.21 -16.75
CA LYS A 211 -12.89 -2.19 -17.19
C LYS A 211 -12.00 -1.64 -18.30
N ASN A 212 -12.57 -0.92 -19.25
CA ASN A 212 -11.81 -0.25 -20.32
C ASN A 212 -10.95 0.89 -19.75
N HIS A 213 -11.43 1.59 -18.71
CA HIS A 213 -10.69 2.63 -17.99
C HIS A 213 -9.70 2.07 -16.94
N ARG A 214 -9.73 0.77 -16.65
CA ARG A 214 -8.73 0.06 -15.82
C ARG A 214 -7.44 -0.24 -16.56
N THR A 215 -7.44 -0.16 -17.90
CA THR A 215 -6.26 0.43 -18.52
C THR A 215 -6.27 1.87 -18.06
N GLN A 216 -5.75 2.11 -16.84
CA GLN A 216 -5.26 3.44 -16.52
C GLN A 216 -4.51 3.85 -17.78
N PRO A 217 -4.71 5.07 -18.33
CA PRO A 217 -3.65 5.60 -19.16
C PRO A 217 -2.41 5.35 -18.31
N LYS A 218 -1.54 4.41 -18.75
CA LYS A 218 -0.19 4.26 -18.20
C LYS A 218 0.18 5.71 -18.07
N ALA A 219 0.32 6.23 -16.83
CA ALA A 219 0.50 7.66 -16.64
C ALA A 219 1.51 8.04 -17.73
N PRO A 220 1.18 8.98 -18.63
CA PRO A 220 1.90 9.10 -19.92
C PRO A 220 3.42 9.24 -19.72
N TYR A 221 3.81 9.47 -18.47
CA TYR A 221 5.11 9.26 -17.92
C TYR A 221 4.99 8.24 -16.76
N PRO A 222 5.70 7.09 -16.76
CA PRO A 222 6.04 6.48 -15.49
C PRO A 222 6.57 7.61 -14.61
N LEU A 223 6.03 7.75 -13.39
CA LEU A 223 6.65 8.64 -12.41
C LEU A 223 8.15 8.35 -12.49
N PRO A 224 9.00 9.38 -12.64
CA PRO A 224 10.42 9.15 -12.79
C PRO A 224 10.88 8.20 -11.68
N ALA A 225 11.89 7.38 -11.99
CA ALA A 225 12.74 6.73 -11.02
C ALA A 225 12.72 7.49 -9.69
N SER A 226 12.52 6.79 -8.55
CA SER A 226 12.23 7.43 -7.25
C SER A 226 13.08 8.69 -7.09
N LEU A 227 12.54 9.78 -6.53
CA LEU A 227 13.24 11.07 -6.42
C LEU A 227 14.72 10.93 -6.02
N GLU A 228 15.02 9.96 -5.16
CA GLU A 228 16.36 9.54 -4.75
C GLU A 228 17.24 8.97 -5.88
N GLN A 229 16.71 8.10 -6.74
CA GLN A 229 17.39 7.60 -7.94
C GLN A 229 17.70 8.75 -8.91
N LEU A 230 16.75 9.65 -9.13
CA LEU A 230 16.96 10.83 -9.98
C LEU A 230 18.00 11.77 -9.37
N ALA A 231 17.94 11.97 -8.05
CA ALA A 231 18.90 12.79 -7.31
C ALA A 231 20.32 12.25 -7.39
N ARG A 232 20.49 10.92 -7.25
CA ARG A 232 21.78 10.24 -7.42
C ARG A 232 22.27 10.32 -8.86
N LEU A 233 21.39 10.11 -9.83
CA LEU A 233 21.74 10.11 -11.25
C LEU A 233 22.23 11.49 -11.72
N LEU A 234 21.58 12.55 -11.26
CA LEU A 234 21.89 13.92 -11.65
C LEU A 234 22.84 14.61 -10.67
N SER A 235 23.30 13.91 -9.64
CA SER A 235 24.12 14.46 -8.55
C SER A 235 23.55 15.79 -8.03
N LEU A 236 22.25 15.80 -7.72
CA LEU A 236 21.57 17.02 -7.26
C LEU A 236 22.18 17.50 -5.94
N THR A 237 22.41 18.81 -5.83
CA THR A 237 22.80 19.42 -4.55
C THR A 237 21.63 19.33 -3.55
N PRO A 238 21.90 19.45 -2.23
CA PRO A 238 20.83 19.47 -1.22
C PRO A 238 19.74 20.52 -1.53
N ASP A 239 20.14 21.71 -1.97
CA ASP A 239 19.21 22.79 -2.34
C ASP A 239 18.37 22.43 -3.58
N GLN A 240 18.98 21.81 -4.60
CA GLN A 240 18.27 21.33 -5.78
C GLN A 240 17.28 20.21 -5.42
N LEU A 241 17.67 19.31 -4.51
CA LEU A 241 16.81 18.23 -4.05
C LEU A 241 15.57 18.76 -3.32
N GLU A 242 15.73 19.72 -2.42
CA GLU A 242 14.59 20.35 -1.72
C GLU A 242 13.66 21.09 -2.69
N LYS A 243 14.21 21.83 -3.66
CA LYS A 243 13.40 22.45 -4.73
C LYS A 243 12.67 21.41 -5.58
N THR A 244 13.31 20.29 -5.88
CA THR A 244 12.71 19.19 -6.63
C THR A 244 11.53 18.59 -5.84
N LYS A 245 11.70 18.31 -4.55
CA LYS A 245 10.61 17.83 -3.68
C LYS A 245 9.44 18.81 -3.63
N ALA A 246 9.70 20.11 -3.61
CA ALA A 246 8.65 21.12 -3.65
C ALA A 246 7.87 21.10 -4.98
N ILE A 247 8.57 20.96 -6.11
CA ILE A 247 7.95 20.84 -7.45
C ILE A 247 7.07 19.59 -7.53
N VAL A 248 7.55 18.44 -7.03
CA VAL A 248 6.80 17.18 -7.04
C VAL A 248 5.55 17.28 -6.17
N ARG A 249 5.67 17.74 -4.93
CA ARG A 249 4.51 17.93 -4.04
C ARG A 249 3.46 18.87 -4.65
N GLY A 250 3.90 19.95 -5.30
CA GLY A 250 3.01 20.88 -5.99
C GLY A 250 2.28 20.23 -7.18
N ALA A 251 2.99 19.40 -7.96
CA ALA A 251 2.40 18.66 -9.06
C ALA A 251 1.40 17.60 -8.56
N GLU A 252 1.72 16.86 -7.50
CA GLU A 252 0.84 15.87 -6.88
C GLU A 252 -0.45 16.49 -6.35
N ALA A 253 -0.34 17.62 -5.64
CA ALA A 253 -1.50 18.37 -5.17
C ALA A 253 -2.38 18.84 -6.34
N ALA A 254 -1.77 19.35 -7.42
CA ALA A 254 -2.50 19.78 -8.61
C ALA A 254 -3.16 18.61 -9.35
N LEU A 255 -2.50 17.46 -9.44
CA LEU A 255 -3.05 16.23 -10.04
C LEU A 255 -4.24 15.72 -9.24
N LYS A 256 -4.10 15.65 -7.91
CA LYS A 256 -5.19 15.26 -7.01
C LYS A 256 -6.40 16.17 -7.19
N HIS A 257 -6.20 17.48 -7.15
CA HIS A 257 -7.27 18.46 -7.38
C HIS A 257 -7.91 18.28 -8.77
N ALA A 258 -7.12 18.08 -9.83
CA ALA A 258 -7.66 17.88 -11.17
C ALA A 258 -8.55 16.62 -11.24
N VAL A 259 -8.12 15.51 -10.64
CA VAL A 259 -8.90 14.27 -10.56
C VAL A 259 -10.18 14.45 -9.74
N GLU A 260 -10.16 15.26 -8.70
CA GLU A 260 -11.32 15.53 -7.84
C GLU A 260 -12.33 16.49 -8.49
N THR A 261 -11.87 17.43 -9.33
CA THR A 261 -12.71 18.52 -9.86
C THR A 261 -13.15 18.33 -11.30
N GLN A 262 -12.37 17.62 -12.13
CA GLN A 262 -12.71 17.44 -13.53
C GLN A 262 -13.51 16.16 -13.77
N THR A 263 -14.74 16.34 -14.25
CA THR A 263 -15.63 15.24 -14.64
C THR A 263 -15.47 14.83 -16.10
N ASP A 264 -15.14 15.79 -16.97
CA ASP A 264 -14.85 15.49 -18.38
C ASP A 264 -13.45 14.88 -18.54
N ARG A 265 -13.39 13.81 -19.34
CA ARG A 265 -12.17 13.01 -19.49
C ARG A 265 -11.12 13.70 -20.34
N GLU A 266 -11.50 14.33 -21.44
CA GLU A 266 -10.54 14.99 -22.32
C GLU A 266 -9.99 16.24 -21.63
N GLU A 267 -10.83 16.99 -20.92
CA GLU A 267 -10.38 18.09 -20.07
C GLU A 267 -9.43 17.63 -18.96
N LEU A 268 -9.74 16.53 -18.26
CA LEU A 268 -8.85 15.96 -17.25
C LEU A 268 -7.50 15.57 -17.87
N ARG A 269 -7.51 14.92 -19.04
CA ARG A 269 -6.30 14.51 -19.75
C ARG A 269 -5.42 15.72 -20.09
N THR A 270 -6.02 16.75 -20.70
CA THR A 270 -5.31 18.01 -21.02
C THR A 270 -4.78 18.69 -19.76
N THR A 271 -5.56 18.72 -18.69
CA THR A 271 -5.17 19.31 -17.40
C THR A 271 -3.96 18.58 -16.80
N VAL A 272 -3.99 17.24 -16.76
CA VAL A 272 -2.89 16.40 -16.28
C VAL A 272 -1.63 16.64 -17.12
N GLU A 273 -1.76 16.64 -18.45
CA GLU A 273 -0.62 16.90 -19.34
C GLU A 273 0.00 18.27 -19.07
N ASN A 274 -0.81 19.31 -18.87
CA ASN A 274 -0.35 20.66 -18.55
C ASN A 274 0.30 20.76 -17.17
N ILE A 275 -0.18 20.01 -16.17
CA ILE A 275 0.47 19.93 -14.85
C ILE A 275 1.86 19.31 -14.99
N LEU A 276 1.97 18.17 -15.69
CA LEU A 276 3.24 17.47 -15.87
C LEU A 276 4.24 18.30 -16.69
N LYS A 277 3.82 18.96 -17.76
CA LYS A 277 4.67 19.88 -18.54
C LYS A 277 5.22 21.03 -17.69
N ARG A 278 4.38 21.64 -16.84
CA ARG A 278 4.81 22.71 -15.93
C ARG A 278 5.80 22.22 -14.89
N ALA A 279 5.54 21.06 -14.29
CA ALA A 279 6.46 20.44 -13.33
C ALA A 279 7.82 20.12 -13.97
N GLU A 280 7.82 19.56 -15.18
CA GLU A 280 9.06 19.30 -15.94
C GLU A 280 9.83 20.59 -16.24
N ALA A 281 9.15 21.65 -16.68
CA ALA A 281 9.78 22.95 -16.96
C ALA A 281 10.41 23.55 -15.69
N ALA A 282 9.68 23.53 -14.57
CA ALA A 282 10.19 23.99 -13.28
C ALA A 282 11.41 23.16 -12.84
N PHE A 283 11.35 21.84 -13.01
CA PHE A 283 12.46 20.95 -12.68
C PHE A 283 13.70 21.24 -13.54
N ARG A 284 13.56 21.41 -14.86
CA ARG A 284 14.68 21.78 -15.73
C ARG A 284 15.32 23.11 -15.32
N SER A 285 14.53 24.08 -14.85
CA SER A 285 15.04 25.41 -14.48
C SER A 285 15.98 25.40 -13.28
N ILE A 286 15.92 24.37 -12.42
CA ILE A 286 16.81 24.24 -11.26
C ILE A 286 18.08 23.41 -11.55
N LEU A 287 18.17 22.80 -12.74
CA LEU A 287 19.30 21.97 -13.15
C LEU A 287 20.39 22.81 -13.84
N THR A 288 21.64 22.40 -13.68
CA THR A 288 22.75 22.92 -14.49
C THR A 288 22.64 22.43 -15.94
N PRO A 289 23.32 23.08 -16.92
CA PRO A 289 23.31 22.62 -18.30
C PRO A 289 23.78 21.17 -18.48
N GLU A 290 24.73 20.71 -17.66
CA GLU A 290 25.19 19.32 -17.66
C GLU A 290 24.12 18.36 -17.15
N GLN A 291 23.48 18.69 -16.02
CA GLN A 291 22.39 17.92 -15.46
C GLN A 291 21.18 17.84 -16.41
N GLN A 292 20.86 18.92 -17.12
CA GLN A 292 19.81 18.90 -18.14
C GLN A 292 20.11 17.90 -19.26
N ARG A 293 21.36 17.79 -19.72
CA ARG A 293 21.76 16.80 -20.72
C ARG A 293 21.61 15.37 -20.20
N LEU A 294 22.05 15.10 -18.96
CA LEU A 294 21.89 13.79 -18.34
C LEU A 294 20.41 13.42 -18.17
N TYR A 295 19.58 14.38 -17.78
CA TYR A 295 18.15 14.20 -17.64
C TYR A 295 17.49 13.82 -18.98
N GLU A 296 17.86 14.48 -20.07
CA GLU A 296 17.34 14.15 -21.41
C GLU A 296 17.78 12.75 -21.87
N GLN A 297 19.06 12.40 -21.67
CA GLN A 297 19.55 11.05 -21.98
C GLN A 297 18.79 9.97 -21.20
N TRP A 298 18.53 10.22 -19.92
CA TRP A 298 17.75 9.32 -19.08
C TRP A 298 16.30 9.18 -19.58
N LYS A 299 15.65 10.30 -19.95
CA LYS A 299 14.28 10.33 -20.50
C LYS A 299 14.17 9.52 -21.81
N HIS A 300 15.19 9.59 -22.67
CA HIS A 300 15.23 8.81 -23.91
C HIS A 300 15.46 7.31 -23.68
N ARG A 301 16.30 6.92 -22.70
CA ARG A 301 16.53 5.51 -22.36
C ARG A 301 15.26 4.80 -21.85
N GLY A 302 14.38 5.51 -21.15
CA GLY A 302 13.12 4.96 -20.65
C GLY A 302 12.09 4.62 -21.73
N LYS A 303 12.12 5.31 -22.88
CA LYS A 303 11.14 5.12 -23.96
C LYS A 303 11.36 3.85 -24.81
N GLY A 304 12.54 3.24 -24.76
CA GLY A 304 12.90 2.09 -25.61
C GLY A 304 12.66 0.71 -24.99
N ARG A 305 12.11 0.63 -23.78
CA ARG A 305 11.84 -0.65 -23.07
C ARG A 305 10.35 -0.94 -22.88
N GLY A 306 9.48 -0.22 -23.59
CA GLY A 306 8.03 -0.33 -23.53
C GLY A 306 7.47 -1.33 -24.52
#